data_AF-A0A3P7IK71-F1
#
_entry.id   AF-A0A3P7IK71-F1
#
_cell.length_a   1.000
_cell.length_b   1.000
_cell.length_c   1.000
_cell.angle_alpha   90.00
_cell.angle_beta   90.00
_cell.angle_gamma   90.00
#
_symmetry.space_group_name_H-M   'P 1'
#
loop_
_entity.id
_entity.type
_entity.pdbx_description
1 polymer ?
#
loop_
_entity_poly.entity_id
_entity_poly.type
_entity_poly.pdbx_seq_one_letter_code
_entity_poly.pdbx_strand_id
1 'polypeptide(L)'
;MDLAVVDFPISVVFPRDAFLVEIEGNPMLPIAWLRKMKKRCPKCKVEEASACGLTTREYTDKQLAIACAGKTVIRPATGFYLTISSQYVTEEEMNLMCSKAVYMEICILITDSRYKRLRCPHLKELKPCLPDRPAITIMDNPFFQEFVIPTTVVYPKGHQIVQISGNPMLNPNIPQKYRPWCNNCVITLDYACGITTPTFTMKELVTACAGKKYIVPAPGVKLFVTAQDVTENELNLLCSRAVYMEICIDIVNSDIRSFRCPHLKELRSCQKSKRN
;
A
#
# COMPACT_ATOMS: atom_id res chain seq x y z
N MET A 1 21.54 1.50 -9.44
CA MET A 1 22.52 1.51 -8.35
C MET A 1 22.71 0.05 -8.05
N ASP A 2 23.69 -0.54 -8.72
CA ASP A 2 23.75 -2.00 -8.95
C ASP A 2 25.05 -2.59 -8.37
N LEU A 3 25.80 -1.78 -7.62
CA LEU A 3 27.05 -2.19 -6.99
C LEU A 3 26.75 -3.16 -5.84
N ALA A 4 26.75 -4.45 -6.16
CA ALA A 4 26.50 -5.55 -5.22
C ALA A 4 27.77 -6.17 -4.65
N VAL A 5 28.89 -6.02 -5.36
CA VAL A 5 30.19 -6.57 -4.97
C VAL A 5 31.24 -5.49 -5.14
N VAL A 6 32.02 -5.29 -4.09
CA VAL A 6 33.31 -4.62 -4.15
C VAL A 6 34.29 -5.60 -3.53
N ASP A 7 35.30 -6.01 -4.28
CA ASP A 7 36.29 -6.94 -3.77
C ASP A 7 37.69 -6.35 -3.87
N PHE A 8 38.34 -6.23 -2.72
CA PHE A 8 39.73 -5.81 -2.62
C PHE A 8 40.53 -7.01 -2.15
N PRO A 9 41.53 -7.49 -2.93
CA PRO A 9 42.37 -8.62 -2.55
C PRO A 9 42.91 -8.44 -1.12
N ILE A 10 43.04 -9.52 -0.36
CA ILE A 10 43.51 -9.47 1.04
C ILE A 10 44.91 -8.84 1.15
N SER A 11 45.72 -8.92 0.08
CA SER A 11 47.05 -8.31 -0.03
C SER A 11 47.05 -6.78 -0.11
N VAL A 12 45.94 -6.13 -0.42
CA VAL A 12 45.86 -4.66 -0.50
C VAL A 12 46.11 -4.04 0.88
N VAL A 13 47.11 -3.17 0.97
CA VAL A 13 47.40 -2.41 2.20
C VAL A 13 46.70 -1.05 2.12
N PHE A 14 45.86 -0.76 3.11
CA PHE A 14 45.21 0.54 3.26
C PHE A 14 46.03 1.35 4.27
N PRO A 15 46.69 2.46 3.85
CA PRO A 15 47.41 3.33 4.76
C PRO A 15 46.46 3.92 5.81
N ARG A 16 46.89 3.97 7.08
CA ARG A 16 46.00 4.37 8.20
C ARG A 16 45.56 5.83 8.13
N ASP A 17 46.36 6.69 7.48
CA ASP A 17 46.17 8.14 7.49
C ASP A 17 45.71 8.70 6.14
N ALA A 18 45.28 7.84 5.21
CA ALA A 18 44.84 8.25 3.88
C ALA A 18 43.33 8.06 3.70
N PHE A 19 42.66 9.08 3.15
CA PHE A 19 41.32 8.94 2.60
C PHE A 19 41.44 8.31 1.21
N LEU A 20 40.96 7.07 1.06
CA LEU A 20 41.15 6.31 -0.18
C LEU A 20 39.84 6.01 -0.93
N VAL A 21 38.77 5.74 -0.19
CA VAL A 21 37.52 5.23 -0.76
C VAL A 21 36.32 5.87 -0.07
N GLU A 22 35.33 6.27 -0.87
CA GLU A 22 34.01 6.66 -0.44
C GLU A 22 32.97 5.66 -0.98
N ILE A 23 32.22 5.03 -0.08
CA ILE A 23 31.16 4.06 -0.38
C ILE A 23 29.94 4.46 0.45
N GLU A 24 28.98 5.09 -0.20
CA GLU A 24 27.73 5.54 0.40
C GLU A 24 26.55 5.15 -0.49
N GLY A 25 25.39 4.86 0.10
CA GLY A 25 24.16 4.66 -0.66
C GLY A 25 24.11 3.37 -1.51
N ASN A 26 24.91 2.36 -1.19
CA ASN A 26 24.98 1.09 -1.90
C ASN A 26 24.21 -0.02 -1.14
N PRO A 27 22.90 -0.19 -1.36
CA PRO A 27 22.07 -1.11 -0.58
C PRO A 27 22.41 -2.58 -0.81
N MET A 28 22.93 -2.89 -2.01
CA MET A 28 23.31 -4.24 -2.42
C MET A 28 24.60 -4.72 -1.77
N LEU A 29 25.41 -3.83 -1.19
CA LEU A 29 26.62 -4.24 -0.49
C LEU A 29 26.25 -4.92 0.84
N PRO A 30 26.81 -6.11 1.11
CA PRO A 30 26.60 -6.78 2.39
C PRO A 30 27.09 -5.90 3.55
N ILE A 31 26.26 -5.73 4.59
CA ILE A 31 26.64 -4.99 5.81
C ILE A 31 27.93 -5.56 6.42
N ALA A 32 28.06 -6.89 6.44
CA ALA A 32 29.25 -7.57 6.93
C ALA A 32 30.53 -7.12 6.19
N TRP A 33 30.43 -6.89 4.88
CA TRP A 33 31.53 -6.40 4.06
C TRP A 33 31.84 -4.93 4.36
N LEU A 34 30.82 -4.06 4.42
CA LEU A 34 30.99 -2.64 4.78
C LEU A 34 31.71 -2.48 6.13
N ARG A 35 31.33 -3.29 7.12
CA ARG A 35 31.97 -3.32 8.45
C ARG A 35 33.43 -3.77 8.39
N LYS A 36 33.73 -4.81 7.59
CA LYS A 36 35.11 -5.28 7.39
C LYS A 36 35.96 -4.19 6.73
N MET A 37 35.42 -3.48 5.76
CA MET A 37 36.11 -2.39 5.08
C MET A 37 36.36 -1.18 5.98
N LYS A 38 35.38 -0.77 6.80
CA LYS A 38 35.56 0.30 7.77
C LYS A 38 36.66 -0.01 8.79
N LYS A 39 36.84 -1.28 9.17
CA LYS A 39 37.96 -1.73 10.01
C LYS A 39 39.30 -1.70 9.28
N ARG A 40 39.31 -2.08 7.99
CA ARG A 40 40.53 -2.16 7.16
C ARG A 40 41.02 -0.78 6.71
N CYS A 41 40.11 0.18 6.51
CA CYS A 41 40.40 1.55 6.15
C CYS A 41 39.63 2.54 7.06
N PRO A 42 40.18 2.89 8.24
CA PRO A 42 39.49 3.74 9.21
C PRO A 42 39.18 5.16 8.72
N LYS A 43 39.97 5.69 7.78
CA LYS A 43 39.80 7.01 7.16
C LYS A 43 38.90 7.00 5.91
N CYS A 44 38.50 5.82 5.39
CA CYS A 44 37.55 5.74 4.30
C CYS A 44 36.14 6.11 4.76
N LYS A 45 35.36 6.78 3.91
CA LYS A 45 33.94 7.05 4.18
C LYS A 45 33.11 5.86 3.69
N VAL A 46 32.88 4.90 4.59
CA VAL A 46 32.05 3.72 4.34
C VAL A 46 30.84 3.79 5.25
N GLU A 47 29.68 4.09 4.67
CA GLU A 47 28.43 4.19 5.42
C GLU A 47 27.59 2.94 5.23
N GLU A 48 27.17 2.36 6.36
CA GLU A 48 26.06 1.42 6.35
C GLU A 48 24.80 2.22 6.01
N ALA A 49 24.03 1.76 5.03
CA ALA A 49 22.68 2.27 4.87
C ALA A 49 21.87 1.80 6.10
N SER A 50 21.78 2.68 7.11
CA SER A 50 20.89 2.53 8.26
C SER A 50 19.52 3.10 7.91
N ALA A 51 18.51 2.90 8.76
CA ALA A 51 17.12 3.32 8.60
C ALA A 51 16.97 4.85 8.46
N CYS A 52 17.48 5.39 7.36
CA CYS A 52 17.57 6.80 7.04
C CYS A 52 18.25 7.66 8.12
N GLY A 53 19.23 7.07 8.83
CA GLY A 53 19.93 7.73 9.94
C GLY A 53 19.30 7.49 11.32
N LEU A 54 18.23 6.71 11.43
CA LEU A 54 17.70 6.28 12.73
C LEU A 54 18.67 5.27 13.35
N THR A 55 19.24 5.65 14.50
CA THR A 55 20.23 4.86 15.26
C THR A 55 19.60 4.01 16.36
N THR A 56 18.34 4.25 16.69
CA THR A 56 17.60 3.56 17.76
C THR A 56 16.77 2.40 17.22
N ARG A 57 16.61 1.35 18.04
CA ARG A 57 15.68 0.24 17.76
C ARG A 57 14.21 0.63 17.93
N GLU A 58 13.96 1.78 18.54
CA GLU A 58 12.62 2.32 18.72
C GLU A 58 12.49 3.59 17.87
N TYR A 59 11.44 3.63 17.07
CA TYR A 59 11.05 4.78 16.27
C TYR A 59 9.53 4.83 16.17
N THR A 60 9.00 6.02 15.94
CA THR A 60 7.60 6.20 15.54
C THR A 60 7.50 6.29 14.02
N ASP A 61 6.41 5.80 13.44
CA ASP A 61 6.16 5.89 11.99
C ASP A 61 6.34 7.32 11.45
N LYS A 62 5.98 8.32 12.25
CA LYS A 62 6.21 9.74 11.95
C LYS A 62 7.69 10.09 11.81
N GLN A 63 8.51 9.67 12.77
CA GLN A 63 9.96 9.87 12.71
C GLN A 63 10.57 9.14 11.51
N LEU A 64 10.11 7.92 11.21
CA LEU A 64 10.58 7.17 10.04
C LEU A 64 10.24 7.88 8.74
N ALA A 65 9.00 8.33 8.57
CA ALA A 65 8.57 9.06 7.37
C ALA A 65 9.42 10.33 7.14
N ILE A 66 9.66 11.09 8.21
CA ILE A 66 10.49 12.30 8.16
C ILE A 66 11.95 11.96 7.82
N ALA A 67 12.54 10.99 8.50
CA ALA A 67 13.94 10.61 8.29
C ALA A 67 14.19 10.07 6.88
N CYS A 68 13.24 9.28 6.36
CA CYS A 68 13.34 8.64 5.06
C CYS A 68 12.82 9.47 3.88
N ALA A 69 12.23 10.64 4.13
CA ALA A 69 11.80 11.56 3.09
C ALA A 69 12.95 11.88 2.11
N GLY A 70 12.72 11.61 0.82
CA GLY A 70 13.70 11.89 -0.23
C GLY A 70 14.98 11.03 -0.21
N LYS A 71 15.06 9.99 0.64
CA LYS A 71 16.18 9.04 0.62
C LYS A 71 16.02 8.05 -0.53
N THR A 72 17.15 7.63 -1.10
CA THR A 72 17.19 6.64 -2.20
C THR A 72 17.26 5.20 -1.69
N VAL A 73 17.70 5.01 -0.45
CA VAL A 73 17.82 3.70 0.20
C VAL A 73 17.11 3.73 1.53
N ILE A 74 16.15 2.84 1.71
CA ILE A 74 15.40 2.64 2.95
C ILE A 74 15.60 1.19 3.36
N ARG A 75 16.36 0.94 4.41
CA ARG A 75 16.61 -0.43 4.91
C ARG A 75 16.81 -0.43 6.42
N PRO A 76 16.49 -1.52 7.12
CA PRO A 76 16.68 -1.58 8.55
C PRO A 76 18.16 -1.67 8.92
N ALA A 77 18.48 -1.25 10.15
CA ALA A 77 19.71 -1.65 10.81
C ALA A 77 19.68 -3.16 11.13
N THR A 78 20.85 -3.74 11.36
CA THR A 78 20.96 -5.19 11.65
C THR A 78 20.15 -5.58 12.90
N GLY A 79 19.37 -6.66 12.81
CA GLY A 79 18.58 -7.19 13.92
C GLY A 79 17.28 -6.42 14.16
N PHE A 80 16.82 -5.65 13.18
CA PHE A 80 15.62 -4.86 13.23
C PHE A 80 14.89 -4.88 11.89
N TYR A 81 13.64 -4.45 11.85
CA TYR A 81 12.83 -4.40 10.64
C TYR A 81 12.02 -3.10 10.63
N LEU A 82 11.74 -2.57 9.44
CA LEU A 82 10.97 -1.34 9.28
C LEU A 82 9.51 -1.66 8.95
N THR A 83 8.59 -1.05 9.69
CA THR A 83 7.16 -0.95 9.41
C THR A 83 6.71 0.50 9.39
N ILE A 84 5.68 0.82 8.60
CA ILE A 84 5.03 2.13 8.62
C ILE A 84 3.55 1.99 8.28
N SER A 85 2.69 2.70 9.01
CA SER A 85 1.24 2.59 8.92
C SER A 85 0.57 3.92 8.59
N SER A 86 -0.44 3.89 7.72
CA SER A 86 -1.33 5.02 7.40
C SER A 86 -2.13 5.53 8.61
N GLN A 87 -2.13 4.80 9.73
CA GLN A 87 -2.72 5.26 10.98
C GLN A 87 -1.97 6.45 11.57
N TYR A 88 -0.66 6.55 11.32
CA TYR A 88 0.23 7.49 12.02
C TYR A 88 0.93 8.50 11.10
N VAL A 89 0.84 8.31 9.78
CA VAL A 89 1.45 9.20 8.79
C VAL A 89 0.43 9.61 7.74
N THR A 90 0.65 10.75 7.09
CA THR A 90 -0.23 11.23 6.02
C THR A 90 0.15 10.61 4.67
N GLU A 91 -0.79 10.64 3.71
CA GLU A 91 -0.52 10.22 2.33
C GLU A 91 0.69 10.97 1.75
N GLU A 92 0.79 12.27 2.02
CA GLU A 92 1.87 13.10 1.53
C GLU A 92 3.22 12.65 2.10
N GLU A 93 3.30 12.40 3.40
CA GLU A 93 4.52 11.93 4.07
C GLU A 93 4.97 10.56 3.56
N MET A 94 4.02 9.64 3.41
CA MET A 94 4.33 8.30 2.90
C MET A 94 4.78 8.33 1.43
N ASN A 95 4.15 9.17 0.60
CA ASN A 95 4.58 9.37 -0.78
C ASN A 95 5.92 10.10 -0.88
N LEU A 96 6.20 11.05 0.03
CA LEU A 96 7.49 11.75 0.06
C LEU A 96 8.63 10.80 0.43
N MET A 97 8.40 9.89 1.39
CA MET A 97 9.32 8.78 1.69
C MET A 97 9.60 7.91 0.46
N CYS A 98 8.57 7.59 -0.32
CA CYS A 98 8.70 6.79 -1.54
C CYS A 98 9.26 7.54 -2.76
N SER A 99 9.19 8.88 -2.77
CA SER A 99 9.35 9.70 -3.98
C SER A 99 10.69 9.52 -4.69
N LYS A 100 11.77 9.28 -3.95
CA LYS A 100 13.13 9.07 -4.46
C LYS A 100 13.67 7.67 -4.17
N ALA A 101 12.90 6.82 -3.50
CA ALA A 101 13.36 5.52 -3.05
C ALA A 101 13.63 4.60 -4.24
N VAL A 102 14.81 3.99 -4.25
CA VAL A 102 15.30 3.05 -5.26
C VAL A 102 15.42 1.64 -4.66
N TYR A 103 15.78 1.53 -3.39
CA TYR A 103 15.78 0.28 -2.62
C TYR A 103 14.95 0.46 -1.36
N MET A 104 14.05 -0.49 -1.09
CA MET A 104 13.24 -0.50 0.12
C MET A 104 13.21 -1.90 0.74
N GLU A 105 13.47 -1.96 2.05
CA GLU A 105 13.27 -3.14 2.90
C GLU A 105 12.42 -2.72 4.10
N ILE A 106 11.10 -2.85 3.94
CA ILE A 106 10.09 -2.27 4.84
C ILE A 106 8.73 -2.93 4.60
N CYS A 107 7.85 -2.91 5.61
CA CYS A 107 6.43 -3.23 5.46
C CYS A 107 5.60 -1.95 5.58
N ILE A 108 4.88 -1.60 4.51
CA ILE A 108 3.94 -0.49 4.44
C ILE A 108 2.53 -1.03 4.64
N LEU A 109 1.81 -0.51 5.64
CA LEU A 109 0.42 -0.84 5.92
C LEU A 109 -0.47 0.37 5.67
N ILE A 110 -1.34 0.29 4.68
CA ILE A 110 -2.35 1.30 4.38
C ILE A 110 -3.72 0.67 4.61
N THR A 111 -4.27 0.83 5.80
CA THR A 111 -5.51 0.16 6.21
C THR A 111 -6.54 1.12 6.78
N ASP A 112 -7.82 0.93 6.42
CA ASP A 112 -8.95 1.71 6.95
C ASP A 112 -8.70 3.23 6.90
N SER A 113 -8.05 3.70 5.82
CA SER A 113 -7.58 5.08 5.69
C SER A 113 -8.29 5.85 4.56
N ARG A 114 -8.08 7.17 4.52
CA ARG A 114 -8.56 8.03 3.43
C ARG A 114 -7.55 8.21 2.30
N TYR A 115 -6.50 7.40 2.26
CA TYR A 115 -5.50 7.49 1.20
C TYR A 115 -6.15 7.24 -0.16
N LYS A 116 -5.73 8.02 -1.14
CA LYS A 116 -6.05 7.93 -2.55
C LYS A 116 -4.94 7.25 -3.34
N ARG A 117 -3.69 7.35 -2.89
CA ARG A 117 -2.54 6.88 -3.69
C ARG A 117 -1.30 6.52 -2.88
N LEU A 118 -0.56 5.56 -3.41
CA LEU A 118 0.82 5.26 -3.05
C LEU A 118 1.69 5.23 -4.31
N ARG A 119 2.75 6.03 -4.34
CA ARG A 119 3.62 6.24 -5.49
C ARG A 119 5.09 6.16 -5.09
N CYS A 120 5.78 5.10 -5.53
CA CYS A 120 7.22 4.90 -5.37
C CYS A 120 7.85 4.76 -6.78
N PRO A 121 7.94 5.85 -7.55
CA PRO A 121 8.16 5.82 -9.01
C PRO A 121 9.57 5.39 -9.43
N HIS A 122 10.55 5.46 -8.52
CA HIS A 122 11.95 5.14 -8.82
C HIS A 122 12.42 3.81 -8.22
N LEU A 123 11.49 3.05 -7.64
CA LEU A 123 11.81 1.80 -6.96
C LEU A 123 12.40 0.80 -7.95
N LYS A 124 13.51 0.18 -7.56
CA LYS A 124 14.19 -0.88 -8.31
C LYS A 124 14.20 -2.20 -7.55
N GLU A 125 14.17 -2.16 -6.23
CA GLU A 125 14.12 -3.36 -5.40
C GLU A 125 13.26 -3.14 -4.16
N LEU A 126 12.41 -4.13 -3.87
CA LEU A 126 11.51 -4.15 -2.73
C LEU A 126 11.65 -5.48 -2.00
N LYS A 127 11.97 -5.40 -0.71
CA LYS A 127 11.98 -6.54 0.21
C LYS A 127 10.95 -6.32 1.30
N PRO A 128 10.23 -7.39 1.69
CA PRO A 128 9.39 -7.30 2.87
C PRO A 128 10.27 -7.16 4.11
N CYS A 129 9.71 -6.54 5.14
CA CYS A 129 10.37 -6.44 6.44
C CYS A 129 10.55 -7.83 7.10
N LEU A 130 9.73 -8.81 6.73
CA LEU A 130 9.75 -10.20 7.21
C LEU A 130 9.33 -11.18 6.09
N PRO A 131 9.86 -12.42 6.04
CA PRO A 131 9.61 -13.37 4.94
C PRO A 131 8.13 -13.66 4.63
N ASP A 132 7.30 -13.85 5.67
CA ASP A 132 5.89 -14.25 5.51
C ASP A 132 4.92 -13.06 5.51
N ARG A 133 5.41 -11.85 5.22
CA ARG A 133 4.59 -10.65 5.15
C ARG A 133 4.76 -9.95 3.81
N PRO A 134 3.67 -9.40 3.23
CA PRO A 134 3.81 -8.47 2.13
C PRO A 134 4.61 -7.24 2.54
N ALA A 135 5.43 -6.74 1.61
CA ALA A 135 6.09 -5.46 1.79
C ALA A 135 5.09 -4.30 1.72
N ILE A 136 3.98 -4.46 0.98
CA ILE A 136 2.93 -3.46 0.86
C ILE A 136 1.58 -4.13 1.04
N THR A 137 0.82 -3.69 2.05
CA THR A 137 -0.55 -4.10 2.30
C THR A 137 -1.47 -2.89 2.23
N ILE A 138 -2.43 -2.89 1.31
CA ILE A 138 -3.41 -1.82 1.12
C ILE A 138 -4.80 -2.42 1.26
N MET A 139 -5.45 -2.21 2.40
CA MET A 139 -6.73 -2.85 2.71
C MET A 139 -7.80 -1.86 3.16
N ASP A 140 -9.03 -2.08 2.70
CA ASP A 140 -10.20 -1.39 3.23
C ASP A 140 -10.09 0.16 3.14
N ASN A 141 -9.55 0.71 2.05
CA ASN A 141 -9.46 2.16 1.83
C ASN A 141 -10.49 2.59 0.76
N PRO A 142 -11.59 3.26 1.14
CA PRO A 142 -12.71 3.55 0.24
C PRO A 142 -12.33 4.49 -0.92
N PHE A 143 -11.31 5.32 -0.72
CA PHE A 143 -10.88 6.32 -1.70
C PHE A 143 -9.59 5.95 -2.43
N PHE A 144 -8.99 4.79 -2.17
CA PHE A 144 -7.72 4.41 -2.76
C PHE A 144 -7.89 4.06 -4.23
N GLN A 145 -7.20 4.80 -5.09
CA GLN A 145 -7.38 4.78 -6.54
C GLN A 145 -6.12 4.33 -7.28
N GLU A 146 -4.94 4.69 -6.77
CA GLU A 146 -3.72 4.62 -7.55
C GLU A 146 -2.58 3.97 -6.79
N PHE A 147 -1.98 2.97 -7.42
CA PHE A 147 -0.78 2.30 -6.93
C PHE A 147 0.31 2.33 -8.01
N VAL A 148 1.41 3.03 -7.73
CA VAL A 148 2.50 3.24 -8.69
C VAL A 148 3.81 2.72 -8.13
N ILE A 149 4.25 1.59 -8.66
CA ILE A 149 5.62 1.09 -8.61
C ILE A 149 6.03 0.64 -10.02
N PRO A 150 7.31 0.73 -10.41
CA PRO A 150 7.77 0.17 -11.68
C PRO A 150 7.56 -1.36 -11.71
N THR A 151 7.09 -1.89 -12.84
CA THR A 151 6.99 -3.35 -13.05
C THR A 151 8.36 -4.00 -13.29
N THR A 152 9.44 -3.21 -13.25
CA THR A 152 10.83 -3.67 -13.28
C THR A 152 11.41 -3.87 -11.88
N VAL A 153 10.64 -3.61 -10.81
CA VAL A 153 11.10 -3.79 -9.42
C VAL A 153 11.42 -5.26 -9.17
N VAL A 154 12.60 -5.53 -8.64
CA VAL A 154 13.02 -6.86 -8.19
C VAL A 154 12.54 -7.10 -6.76
N TYR A 155 12.13 -8.33 -6.46
CA TYR A 155 11.73 -8.74 -5.12
C TYR A 155 12.05 -10.25 -4.91
N PRO A 156 12.08 -10.74 -3.65
CA PRO A 156 12.36 -12.14 -3.36
C PRO A 156 11.40 -13.11 -4.07
N LYS A 157 11.92 -14.09 -4.81
CA LYS A 157 11.11 -15.08 -5.53
C LYS A 157 10.19 -15.84 -4.58
N GLY A 158 8.99 -16.16 -5.05
CA GLY A 158 8.00 -16.93 -4.27
C GLY A 158 7.25 -16.13 -3.20
N HIS A 159 7.62 -14.87 -2.92
CA HIS A 159 6.96 -14.08 -1.88
C HIS A 159 5.74 -13.33 -2.42
N GLN A 160 4.69 -13.22 -1.60
CA GLN A 160 3.57 -12.30 -1.83
C GLN A 160 4.04 -10.88 -1.47
N ILE A 161 4.62 -10.16 -2.43
CA ILE A 161 5.24 -8.86 -2.14
C ILE A 161 4.21 -7.72 -1.94
N VAL A 162 3.04 -7.82 -2.58
CA VAL A 162 1.95 -6.83 -2.52
C VAL A 162 0.61 -7.52 -2.24
N GLN A 163 -0.19 -6.92 -1.36
CA GLN A 163 -1.59 -7.28 -1.10
C GLN A 163 -2.47 -6.02 -1.19
N ILE A 164 -3.49 -6.05 -2.04
CA ILE A 164 -4.46 -4.97 -2.25
C ILE A 164 -5.87 -5.56 -2.31
N SER A 165 -6.72 -5.23 -1.35
CA SER A 165 -8.11 -5.71 -1.29
C SER A 165 -9.03 -4.78 -0.50
N GLY A 166 -10.33 -4.83 -0.74
CA GLY A 166 -11.30 -3.95 -0.08
C GLY A 166 -11.18 -2.48 -0.48
N ASN A 167 -10.60 -2.19 -1.66
CA ASN A 167 -10.38 -0.82 -2.15
C ASN A 167 -11.31 -0.56 -3.36
N PRO A 168 -12.55 -0.11 -3.13
CA PRO A 168 -13.58 -0.05 -4.15
C PRO A 168 -13.38 1.07 -5.19
N MET A 169 -12.42 1.98 -5.00
CA MET A 169 -12.06 2.98 -6.00
C MET A 169 -10.76 2.64 -6.76
N LEU A 170 -10.16 1.47 -6.50
CA LEU A 170 -8.87 1.08 -7.07
C LEU A 170 -8.97 1.00 -8.58
N ASN A 171 -8.14 1.75 -9.31
CA ASN A 171 -8.18 1.78 -10.79
C ASN A 171 -8.17 0.36 -11.39
N PRO A 172 -9.10 0.04 -12.32
CA PRO A 172 -9.29 -1.33 -12.82
C PRO A 172 -8.09 -1.87 -13.61
N ASN A 173 -7.20 -0.98 -14.07
CA ASN A 173 -5.99 -1.37 -14.80
C ASN A 173 -4.88 -1.86 -13.85
N ILE A 174 -4.97 -1.63 -12.54
CA ILE A 174 -3.93 -1.99 -11.57
C ILE A 174 -3.69 -3.51 -11.51
N PRO A 175 -4.72 -4.37 -11.32
CA PRO A 175 -4.52 -5.82 -11.38
C PRO A 175 -3.87 -6.28 -12.68
N GLN A 176 -4.34 -5.78 -13.84
CA GLN A 176 -3.80 -6.17 -15.15
C GLN A 176 -2.34 -5.75 -15.31
N LYS A 177 -1.96 -4.56 -14.82
CA LYS A 177 -0.60 -4.05 -14.87
C LYS A 177 0.38 -4.87 -14.03
N TYR A 178 0.00 -5.28 -12.81
CA TYR A 178 0.92 -5.91 -11.86
C TYR A 178 0.88 -7.43 -11.83
N ARG A 179 -0.19 -8.07 -12.32
CA ARG A 179 -0.31 -9.53 -12.35
C ARG A 179 0.84 -10.23 -13.13
N PRO A 180 1.29 -9.74 -14.30
CA PRO A 180 2.42 -10.35 -15.01
C PRO A 180 3.77 -10.16 -14.28
N TRP A 181 3.88 -9.09 -13.50
CA TRP A 181 5.08 -8.80 -12.72
C TRP A 181 5.13 -9.63 -11.43
N CYS A 182 3.99 -9.86 -10.79
CA CYS A 182 3.90 -10.57 -9.52
C CYS A 182 2.78 -11.62 -9.48
N ASN A 183 3.16 -12.87 -9.77
CA ASN A 183 2.24 -14.01 -9.80
C ASN A 183 1.64 -14.36 -8.42
N ASN A 184 2.37 -14.08 -7.33
CA ASN A 184 1.93 -14.41 -5.96
C ASN A 184 1.26 -13.21 -5.26
N CYS A 185 1.09 -12.07 -5.94
CA CYS A 185 0.44 -10.91 -5.36
C CYS A 185 -1.08 -11.09 -5.36
N VAL A 186 -1.73 -10.58 -4.31
CA VAL A 186 -3.18 -10.55 -4.21
C VAL A 186 -3.63 -9.13 -4.51
N ILE A 187 -4.29 -8.92 -5.65
CA ILE A 187 -4.83 -7.61 -6.05
C ILE A 187 -6.25 -7.82 -6.54
N THR A 188 -7.24 -7.48 -5.71
CA THR A 188 -8.66 -7.65 -6.02
C THR A 188 -9.32 -6.31 -6.36
N LEU A 189 -10.29 -6.37 -7.29
CA LEU A 189 -11.21 -5.27 -7.53
C LEU A 189 -12.47 -5.55 -6.70
N ASP A 190 -12.77 -4.65 -5.77
CA ASP A 190 -13.89 -4.80 -4.84
C ASP A 190 -15.07 -3.88 -5.20
N TYR A 191 -15.17 -3.48 -6.47
CA TYR A 191 -16.31 -2.73 -7.01
C TYR A 191 -17.61 -3.48 -6.78
N ALA A 192 -18.63 -2.76 -6.31
CA ALA A 192 -20.01 -3.25 -6.12
C ALA A 192 -20.04 -4.64 -5.47
N CYS A 193 -19.11 -4.89 -4.54
CA CYS A 193 -19.02 -6.15 -3.82
C CYS A 193 -18.80 -7.39 -4.72
N GLY A 194 -18.21 -7.20 -5.90
CA GLY A 194 -17.94 -8.23 -6.91
C GLY A 194 -18.83 -8.16 -8.15
N ILE A 195 -19.81 -7.24 -8.20
CA ILE A 195 -20.67 -7.06 -9.37
C ILE A 195 -19.91 -6.25 -10.43
N THR A 196 -19.63 -6.89 -11.56
CA THR A 196 -18.86 -6.31 -12.68
C THR A 196 -19.73 -5.98 -13.89
N THR A 197 -21.00 -6.41 -13.90
CA THR A 197 -21.96 -6.15 -14.98
C THR A 197 -22.76 -4.87 -14.71
N PRO A 198 -23.10 -4.10 -15.75
CA PRO A 198 -23.95 -2.92 -15.61
C PRO A 198 -25.41 -3.28 -15.31
N THR A 199 -25.81 -4.53 -15.59
CA THR A 199 -27.12 -5.09 -15.30
C THR A 199 -27.01 -6.15 -14.21
N PHE A 200 -27.76 -5.97 -13.13
CA PHE A 200 -27.88 -6.90 -12.01
C PHE A 200 -29.26 -6.73 -11.38
N THR A 201 -29.73 -7.76 -10.67
CA THR A 201 -30.96 -7.72 -9.89
C THR A 201 -30.69 -7.19 -8.49
N MET A 202 -31.74 -6.70 -7.81
CA MET A 202 -31.60 -6.25 -6.43
C MET A 202 -31.18 -7.36 -5.46
N LYS A 203 -31.67 -8.58 -5.71
CA LYS A 203 -31.27 -9.76 -4.95
C LYS A 203 -29.78 -10.09 -5.11
N GLU A 204 -29.24 -9.97 -6.33
CA GLU A 204 -27.80 -10.09 -6.57
C GLU A 204 -27.00 -9.01 -5.84
N LEU A 205 -27.47 -7.76 -5.85
CA LEU A 205 -26.83 -6.66 -5.13
C LEU A 205 -26.76 -6.93 -3.62
N VAL A 206 -27.89 -7.27 -3.00
CA VAL A 206 -27.95 -7.55 -1.56
C VAL A 206 -27.08 -8.76 -1.22
N THR A 207 -27.12 -9.82 -2.02
CA THR A 207 -26.31 -11.02 -1.80
C THR A 207 -24.82 -10.71 -1.89
N ALA A 208 -24.40 -9.90 -2.86
CA ALA A 208 -23.00 -9.52 -3.03
C ALA A 208 -22.52 -8.58 -1.91
N CYS A 209 -23.35 -7.60 -1.54
CA CYS A 209 -22.95 -6.50 -0.66
C CYS A 209 -23.27 -6.67 0.82
N ALA A 210 -24.08 -7.65 1.20
CA ALA A 210 -24.34 -7.98 2.59
C ALA A 210 -23.04 -8.11 3.40
N GLY A 211 -22.95 -7.35 4.49
CA GLY A 211 -21.79 -7.37 5.39
C GLY A 211 -20.53 -6.67 4.88
N LYS A 212 -20.54 -6.05 3.70
CA LYS A 212 -19.41 -5.28 3.19
C LYS A 212 -19.32 -3.91 3.87
N LYS A 213 -18.09 -3.45 4.15
CA LYS A 213 -17.83 -2.11 4.71
C LYS A 213 -18.06 -1.00 3.68
N TYR A 214 -17.76 -1.27 2.42
CA TYR A 214 -17.82 -0.27 1.35
C TYR A 214 -18.64 -0.78 0.18
N ILE A 215 -19.63 0.01 -0.22
CA ILE A 215 -20.55 -0.31 -1.31
C ILE A 215 -20.45 0.82 -2.32
N VAL A 216 -19.65 0.64 -3.37
CA VAL A 216 -19.40 1.67 -4.39
C VAL A 216 -19.52 1.01 -5.76
N PRO A 217 -20.24 1.58 -6.73
CA PRO A 217 -20.35 1.02 -8.07
C PRO A 217 -19.01 0.99 -8.79
N ALA A 218 -18.89 0.08 -9.77
CA ALA A 218 -17.87 0.21 -10.80
C ALA A 218 -18.06 1.54 -11.58
N PRO A 219 -16.99 2.11 -12.16
CA PRO A 219 -17.11 3.32 -12.97
C PRO A 219 -18.17 3.18 -14.06
N GLY A 220 -19.13 4.11 -14.09
CA GLY A 220 -20.24 4.11 -15.07
C GLY A 220 -21.46 3.27 -14.67
N VAL A 221 -21.39 2.51 -13.58
CA VAL A 221 -22.54 1.77 -13.01
C VAL A 221 -23.24 2.64 -11.96
N LYS A 222 -24.55 2.49 -11.82
CA LYS A 222 -25.32 3.11 -10.74
C LYS A 222 -25.94 2.01 -9.89
N LEU A 223 -25.78 2.12 -8.58
CA LEU A 223 -26.52 1.29 -7.63
C LEU A 223 -27.81 2.01 -7.26
N PHE A 224 -28.94 1.35 -7.47
CA PHE A 224 -30.26 1.88 -7.19
C PHE A 224 -31.09 0.77 -6.54
N VAL A 225 -31.70 1.02 -5.39
CA VAL A 225 -32.55 0.07 -4.65
C VAL A 225 -33.92 0.67 -4.54
N THR A 226 -34.97 -0.06 -4.92
CA THR A 226 -36.36 0.32 -4.59
C THR A 226 -36.92 -0.61 -3.52
N ALA A 227 -37.78 -0.08 -2.66
CA ALA A 227 -38.49 -0.86 -1.65
C ALA A 227 -39.47 -1.91 -2.23
N GLN A 228 -39.72 -1.89 -3.53
CA GLN A 228 -40.56 -2.90 -4.22
C GLN A 228 -39.75 -4.17 -4.54
N ASP A 229 -38.42 -4.06 -4.62
CA ASP A 229 -37.54 -5.13 -5.06
C ASP A 229 -36.81 -5.85 -3.91
N VAL A 230 -37.00 -5.41 -2.66
CA VAL A 230 -36.30 -5.93 -1.48
C VAL A 230 -37.22 -6.02 -0.26
N THR A 231 -36.95 -6.98 0.61
CA THR A 231 -37.55 -7.06 1.95
C THR A 231 -36.85 -6.09 2.91
N GLU A 232 -37.53 -5.74 4.01
CA GLU A 232 -36.93 -4.97 5.12
C GLU A 232 -35.63 -5.62 5.64
N ASN A 233 -35.61 -6.94 5.76
CA ASN A 233 -34.44 -7.68 6.22
C ASN A 233 -33.27 -7.58 5.25
N GLU A 234 -33.52 -7.71 3.94
CA GLU A 234 -32.50 -7.56 2.89
C GLU A 234 -31.92 -6.15 2.86
N LEU A 235 -32.78 -5.14 2.99
CA LEU A 235 -32.37 -3.74 3.02
C LEU A 235 -31.51 -3.43 4.27
N ASN A 236 -31.90 -3.94 5.43
CA ASN A 236 -31.11 -3.80 6.67
C ASN A 236 -29.79 -4.58 6.59
N LEU A 237 -29.79 -5.76 5.96
CA LEU A 237 -28.59 -6.57 5.78
C LEU A 237 -27.57 -5.88 4.88
N LEU A 238 -28.05 -5.24 3.79
CA LEU A 238 -27.23 -4.47 2.85
C LEU A 238 -26.37 -3.42 3.56
N CYS A 239 -26.91 -2.69 4.53
CA CYS A 239 -26.17 -1.64 5.23
C CYS A 239 -25.72 -1.99 6.67
N SER A 240 -25.94 -3.24 7.11
CA SER A 240 -25.63 -3.71 8.47
C SER A 240 -24.19 -3.45 8.91
N ARG A 241 -23.23 -3.51 7.99
CA ARG A 241 -21.79 -3.23 8.22
C ARG A 241 -21.25 -2.09 7.37
N ALA A 242 -22.09 -1.46 6.56
CA ALA A 242 -21.65 -0.45 5.62
C ALA A 242 -21.21 0.81 6.38
N VAL A 243 -20.01 1.28 6.05
CA VAL A 243 -19.40 2.50 6.58
C VAL A 243 -19.45 3.61 5.54
N TYR A 244 -19.34 3.25 4.25
CA TYR A 244 -19.45 4.16 3.12
C TYR A 244 -20.28 3.51 2.01
N MET A 245 -21.25 4.25 1.47
CA MET A 245 -22.11 3.79 0.38
C MET A 245 -22.25 4.86 -0.71
N GLU A 246 -22.18 4.46 -1.97
CA GLU A 246 -22.57 5.26 -3.13
C GLU A 246 -23.72 4.55 -3.85
N ILE A 247 -24.94 4.89 -3.47
CA ILE A 247 -26.16 4.17 -3.86
C ILE A 247 -27.37 5.09 -3.67
N CYS A 248 -28.37 4.93 -4.51
CA CYS A 248 -29.68 5.54 -4.30
C CYS A 248 -30.65 4.51 -3.76
N ILE A 249 -31.46 4.91 -2.77
CA ILE A 249 -32.43 4.04 -2.12
C ILE A 249 -33.78 4.78 -2.13
N ASP A 250 -34.75 4.20 -2.82
CA ASP A 250 -36.09 4.74 -2.98
C ASP A 250 -37.08 3.90 -2.17
N ILE A 251 -37.59 4.48 -1.08
CA ILE A 251 -38.60 3.87 -0.21
C ILE A 251 -39.89 4.67 -0.34
N VAL A 252 -40.72 4.28 -1.31
CA VAL A 252 -41.99 4.97 -1.64
C VAL A 252 -43.12 3.96 -1.63
N ASN A 253 -44.22 4.29 -0.94
CA ASN A 253 -45.42 3.44 -0.83
C ASN A 253 -45.08 1.97 -0.49
N SER A 254 -44.32 1.75 0.58
CA SER A 254 -43.80 0.43 0.95
C SER A 254 -44.19 0.01 2.37
N ASP A 255 -44.19 -1.30 2.62
CA ASP A 255 -44.42 -1.89 3.95
C ASP A 255 -43.17 -1.88 4.87
N ILE A 256 -42.05 -1.32 4.42
CA ILE A 256 -40.82 -1.21 5.22
C ILE A 256 -41.05 -0.28 6.41
N ARG A 257 -40.86 -0.80 7.62
CA ARG A 257 -41.01 -0.12 8.91
C ARG A 257 -39.68 0.35 9.49
N SER A 258 -38.56 -0.30 9.16
CA SER A 258 -37.26 0.06 9.69
C SER A 258 -36.14 -0.10 8.67
N PHE A 259 -35.34 0.96 8.50
CA PHE A 259 -34.08 0.93 7.77
C PHE A 259 -32.94 1.42 8.66
N ARG A 260 -31.98 0.55 8.98
CA ARG A 260 -30.94 0.76 9.98
C ARG A 260 -29.55 0.50 9.42
N CYS A 261 -28.75 1.56 9.38
CA CYS A 261 -27.34 1.50 8.96
C CYS A 261 -26.44 1.95 10.11
N PRO A 262 -26.20 1.09 11.12
CA PRO A 262 -25.62 1.49 12.41
C PRO A 262 -24.17 2.00 12.32
N HIS A 263 -23.46 1.70 11.23
CA HIS A 263 -22.05 2.06 11.05
C HIS A 263 -21.81 3.08 9.94
N LEU A 264 -22.88 3.54 9.26
CA LEU A 264 -22.75 4.39 8.08
C LEU A 264 -22.24 5.77 8.48
N LYS A 265 -21.10 6.16 7.89
CA LYS A 265 -20.46 7.46 8.11
C LYS A 265 -20.68 8.42 6.94
N GLU A 266 -20.79 7.89 5.72
CA GLU A 266 -20.97 8.71 4.51
C GLU A 266 -21.84 7.95 3.51
N LEU A 267 -22.89 8.63 3.01
CA LEU A 267 -23.74 8.17 1.93
C LEU A 267 -23.63 9.17 0.77
N ARG A 268 -23.24 8.68 -0.41
CA ARG A 268 -23.18 9.49 -1.63
C ARG A 268 -24.31 9.12 -2.58
N SER A 269 -24.83 10.15 -3.23
CA SER A 269 -25.83 9.97 -4.29
C SER A 269 -25.21 9.20 -5.47
N CYS A 270 -25.98 8.26 -6.02
CA CYS A 270 -25.69 7.62 -7.30
C CYS A 270 -25.97 8.53 -8.51
N GLN A 271 -26.53 9.73 -8.27
CA GLN A 271 -26.78 10.74 -9.27
C GLN A 271 -25.78 11.88 -9.13
N LYS A 272 -25.17 12.32 -10.24
CA LYS A 272 -24.43 13.59 -10.24
C LYS A 272 -25.44 14.72 -10.06
N SER A 273 -25.25 15.59 -9.06
CA SER A 273 -26.09 16.78 -8.97
C SER A 273 -25.92 17.58 -10.27
N LYS A 274 -27.02 17.93 -10.92
CA LYS A 274 -26.99 19.02 -11.88
C LYS A 274 -26.67 20.27 -11.04
N ARG A 275 -25.48 20.83 -11.19
CA ARG A 275 -25.22 22.19 -10.71
C ARG A 275 -26.14 23.07 -11.55
N ASN A 276 -27.18 23.60 -10.92
CA ASN A 276 -27.90 24.77 -11.42
C ASN A 276 -27.00 25.99 -11.30
#